data_AF-A0A7J5WNU7-F1
#
_entry.id   AF-A0A7J5WNU7-F1
#
_cell.length_a   1.000
_cell.length_b   1.000
_cell.length_c   1.000
_cell.angle_alpha   90.00
_cell.angle_beta   90.00
_cell.angle_gamma   90.00
#
_symmetry.space_group_name_H-M   'P 1'
#
loop_
_entity.id
_entity.type
_entity.pdbx_description
1 polymer ?
#
loop_
_entity_poly.entity_id
_entity_poly.type
_entity_poly.pdbx_seq_one_letter_code
_entity_poly.pdbx_strand_id
1 'polypeptide(L)'
;DPSGIKAFLNRNPTIKMVSWNHNPLRMNLEFKDGSIETYDLSNASSVEKAMNKYGKLSLPAPPPPPPPGRPELVKEERYDKVFTKTEVPASFPEGKDAWQKYLDRNLNKDLPVSKGAPPGKYKVIVSFIVSSDGTISNIKAENDPGYGTDVESVKLFVKGPKWIPAKQNGKAVTSFVKQTITFSVTEE
;
A
#
# COMPACT_ATOMS: atom_id res chain seq x y z
N ASP A 1 -15.41 -19.22 10.25
CA ASP A 1 -16.34 -20.30 10.62
C ASP A 1 -17.74 -19.69 10.72
N PRO A 2 -18.68 -20.09 9.87
CA PRO A 2 -20.04 -19.56 9.87
C PRO A 2 -20.79 -19.82 11.20
N SER A 3 -20.31 -20.75 12.03
CA SER A 3 -20.94 -21.13 13.31
C SER A 3 -20.73 -20.09 14.41
N GLY A 4 -19.57 -19.40 14.42
CA GLY A 4 -19.25 -18.40 15.45
C GLY A 4 -20.03 -17.09 15.32
N ILE A 5 -20.26 -16.64 14.07
CA ILE A 5 -21.01 -15.40 13.79
C ILE A 5 -22.50 -15.59 14.09
N LYS A 6 -23.07 -16.75 13.75
CA LYS A 6 -24.48 -17.06 14.05
C LYS A 6 -24.76 -17.11 15.56
N ALA A 7 -23.87 -17.73 16.34
CA ALA A 7 -23.96 -17.73 17.79
C ALA A 7 -23.79 -16.32 18.42
N PHE A 8 -23.00 -15.46 17.79
CA PHE A 8 -22.84 -14.07 18.20
C PHE A 8 -24.10 -13.23 17.92
N LEU A 9 -24.69 -13.34 16.74
CA LEU A 9 -25.92 -12.63 16.38
C LEU A 9 -27.12 -13.07 17.22
N ASN A 10 -27.21 -14.37 17.55
CA ASN A 10 -28.26 -14.86 18.46
C ASN A 10 -28.14 -14.30 19.89
N ARG A 11 -26.91 -14.01 20.35
CA ARG A 11 -26.67 -13.40 21.66
C ARG A 11 -26.84 -11.87 21.66
N ASN A 12 -26.84 -11.24 20.48
CA ASN A 12 -26.94 -9.79 20.30
C ASN A 12 -28.04 -9.44 19.29
N PRO A 13 -29.34 -9.51 19.68
CA PRO A 13 -30.47 -9.43 18.75
C PRO A 13 -30.69 -8.04 18.10
N THR A 14 -30.00 -7.01 18.59
CA THR A 14 -29.99 -5.66 18.05
C THR A 14 -29.08 -5.52 16.84
N ILE A 15 -28.10 -6.42 16.70
CA ILE A 15 -27.16 -6.47 15.59
C ILE A 15 -27.83 -7.20 14.43
N LYS A 16 -27.91 -6.52 13.29
CA LYS A 16 -28.42 -7.06 12.03
C LYS A 16 -27.36 -7.91 11.34
N MET A 17 -26.11 -7.45 11.32
CA MET A 17 -25.02 -8.14 10.62
C MET A 17 -23.64 -7.79 11.18
N VAL A 18 -22.70 -8.72 11.04
CA VAL A 18 -21.26 -8.49 11.27
C VAL A 18 -20.53 -8.60 9.95
N SER A 19 -19.69 -7.61 9.62
CA SER A 19 -18.82 -7.63 8.44
C SER A 19 -17.36 -7.36 8.84
N TRP A 20 -16.44 -7.90 8.04
CA TRP A 20 -15.00 -7.80 8.28
C TRP A 20 -14.36 -7.05 7.12
N ASN A 21 -13.58 -6.03 7.42
CA ASN A 21 -12.67 -5.41 6.46
C ASN A 21 -11.27 -5.94 6.77
N HIS A 22 -10.50 -6.31 5.76
CA HIS A 22 -9.18 -6.93 5.92
C HIS A 22 -8.01 -6.00 5.61
N ASN A 23 -8.26 -4.72 5.29
CA ASN A 23 -7.18 -3.75 5.11
C ASN A 23 -7.65 -2.29 5.32
N PRO A 24 -7.53 -1.73 6.54
CA PRO A 24 -7.06 -2.36 7.78
C PRO A 24 -8.08 -3.36 8.37
N LEU A 25 -7.62 -4.26 9.24
CA LEU A 25 -8.47 -5.29 9.85
C LEU A 25 -9.49 -4.67 10.82
N ARG A 26 -10.75 -4.57 10.39
CA ARG A 26 -11.85 -3.97 11.17
C ARG A 26 -13.07 -4.88 11.23
N MET A 27 -13.75 -4.86 12.36
CA MET A 27 -15.08 -5.47 12.54
C MET A 27 -16.13 -4.37 12.51
N ASN A 28 -17.07 -4.46 11.57
CA ASN A 28 -18.21 -3.55 11.52
C ASN A 28 -19.47 -4.31 11.96
N LEU A 29 -20.17 -3.76 12.96
CA LEU A 29 -21.44 -4.24 13.45
C LEU A 29 -22.53 -3.30 12.93
N GLU A 30 -23.40 -3.80 12.06
CA GLU A 30 -24.57 -3.07 11.60
C GLU A 30 -25.77 -3.42 12.49
N PHE A 31 -26.44 -2.42 13.04
CA PHE A 31 -27.61 -2.58 13.89
C PHE A 31 -28.92 -2.48 13.08
N LYS A 32 -30.00 -3.00 13.65
CA LYS A 32 -31.32 -2.98 13.00
C LYS A 32 -31.90 -1.57 12.84
N ASP A 33 -31.44 -0.61 13.63
CA ASP A 33 -31.79 0.81 13.52
C ASP A 33 -30.98 1.54 12.42
N GLY A 34 -30.07 0.83 11.72
CA GLY A 34 -29.22 1.37 10.67
C GLY A 34 -27.91 2.00 11.15
N SER A 35 -27.65 2.02 12.46
CA SER A 35 -26.36 2.46 12.99
C SER A 35 -25.26 1.43 12.73
N ILE A 36 -24.01 1.89 12.60
CA ILE A 36 -22.84 1.02 12.37
C ILE A 36 -21.77 1.34 13.40
N GLU A 37 -21.35 0.35 14.19
CA GLU A 37 -20.19 0.45 15.08
C GLU A 37 -18.99 -0.27 14.45
N THR A 38 -17.85 0.43 14.36
CA THR A 38 -16.62 -0.10 13.77
C THR A 38 -15.56 -0.27 14.86
N TYR A 39 -14.99 -1.46 14.96
CA TYR A 39 -13.93 -1.79 15.91
C TYR A 39 -12.65 -2.15 15.14
N ASP A 40 -11.55 -1.48 15.48
CA ASP A 40 -10.24 -1.79 14.92
C ASP A 40 -9.65 -3.02 15.64
N LEU A 41 -9.48 -4.11 14.90
CA LEU A 41 -8.97 -5.36 15.46
C LEU A 41 -7.44 -5.42 15.48
N SER A 42 -6.79 -4.42 14.90
CA SER A 42 -5.34 -4.22 14.94
C SER A 42 -4.93 -3.53 16.24
N ASN A 43 -5.89 -3.02 17.02
CA ASN A 43 -5.66 -2.36 18.31
C ASN A 43 -6.23 -3.19 19.47
N ALA A 44 -5.35 -3.71 20.33
CA ALA A 44 -5.73 -4.55 21.46
C ALA A 44 -6.75 -3.90 22.42
N SER A 45 -6.72 -2.58 22.62
CA SER A 45 -7.69 -1.87 23.46
C SER A 45 -9.08 -1.80 22.82
N SER A 46 -9.15 -1.63 21.50
CA SER A 46 -10.41 -1.67 20.75
C SER A 46 -11.00 -3.07 20.73
N VAL A 47 -10.15 -4.10 20.63
CA VAL A 47 -10.54 -5.51 20.75
C VAL A 47 -11.08 -5.81 22.14
N GLU A 48 -10.40 -5.36 23.20
CA GLU A 48 -10.84 -5.55 24.59
C GLU A 48 -12.17 -4.86 24.88
N LYS A 49 -12.38 -3.64 24.36
CA LYS A 49 -13.66 -2.93 24.46
C LYS A 49 -14.80 -3.68 23.76
N ALA A 50 -14.55 -4.22 22.57
CA ALA A 50 -15.54 -5.03 21.85
C ALA A 50 -15.86 -6.34 22.60
N MET A 51 -14.84 -6.99 23.16
CA MET A 51 -14.98 -8.24 23.92
C MET A 51 -15.70 -8.03 25.26
N ASN A 52 -15.43 -6.92 25.96
CA ASN A 52 -16.11 -6.57 27.20
C ASN A 52 -17.58 -6.18 26.96
N LYS A 53 -17.88 -5.56 25.81
CA LYS A 53 -19.24 -5.09 25.47
C LYS A 53 -20.14 -6.18 24.88
N TYR A 54 -19.61 -7.10 24.06
CA TYR A 54 -20.42 -8.12 23.34
C TYR A 54 -20.05 -9.59 23.64
N GLY A 55 -19.05 -9.81 24.49
CA GLY A 55 -18.60 -11.16 24.90
C GLY A 55 -17.68 -11.86 23.90
N LYS A 56 -17.20 -13.05 24.28
CA LYS A 56 -16.22 -13.86 23.53
C LYS A 56 -16.78 -14.28 22.16
N LEU A 57 -16.22 -13.73 21.08
CA LEU A 57 -16.40 -14.19 19.71
C LEU A 57 -15.57 -15.47 19.51
N SER A 58 -16.22 -16.58 19.17
CA SER A 58 -15.53 -17.77 18.68
C SER A 58 -15.04 -17.49 17.26
N LEU A 59 -13.86 -16.87 17.16
CA LEU A 59 -13.18 -16.61 15.89
C LEU A 59 -12.83 -17.96 15.23
N PRO A 60 -12.91 -18.10 13.89
CA PRO A 60 -12.27 -19.23 13.22
C PRO A 60 -10.79 -19.31 13.62
N ALA A 61 -10.28 -20.54 13.77
CA ALA A 61 -8.87 -20.75 14.06
C ALA A 61 -8.01 -19.98 13.04
N PRO A 62 -6.96 -19.26 13.49
CA PRO A 62 -6.03 -18.60 12.59
C PRO A 62 -5.41 -19.63 11.64
N PRO A 63 -5.01 -19.23 10.41
CA PRO A 63 -4.25 -20.11 9.53
C PRO A 63 -3.00 -20.64 10.25
N PRO A 64 -2.56 -21.88 9.97
CA PRO A 64 -1.43 -22.49 10.65
C PRO A 64 -0.17 -21.60 10.53
N PRO A 65 0.66 -21.53 11.58
CA PRO A 65 1.86 -20.70 11.57
C PRO A 65 2.81 -21.11 10.43
N PRO A 66 3.50 -20.16 9.77
CA PRO A 66 4.56 -20.51 8.82
C PRO A 66 5.69 -21.29 9.52
N PRO A 67 6.37 -22.22 8.82
CA PRO A 67 7.36 -23.11 9.42
C PRO A 67 8.53 -22.35 10.08
N PRO A 68 9.09 -22.87 11.18
CA PRO A 68 10.16 -22.20 11.92
C PRO A 68 11.46 -22.25 11.10
N GLY A 69 11.86 -21.12 10.52
CA GLY A 69 13.09 -21.10 9.71
C GLY A 69 13.41 -19.85 8.90
N ARG A 70 12.81 -18.70 9.19
CA ARG A 70 13.31 -17.42 8.65
C ARG A 70 13.12 -16.35 9.71
N PRO A 71 14.15 -15.56 10.09
CA PRO A 71 13.98 -14.48 11.05
C PRO A 71 12.90 -13.53 10.54
N GLU A 72 11.77 -13.48 11.24
CA GLU A 72 10.73 -12.47 11.04
C GLU A 72 11.30 -11.15 11.57
N LEU A 73 11.88 -10.36 10.66
CA LEU A 73 12.31 -9.01 10.95
C LEU A 73 11.09 -8.19 11.35
N VAL A 74 10.97 -8.00 12.66
CA VAL A 74 10.12 -7.02 13.31
C VAL A 74 10.25 -5.67 12.60
N LYS A 75 9.13 -5.13 12.12
CA LYS A 75 8.92 -3.68 12.11
C LYS A 75 7.50 -3.38 12.55
N GLU A 76 7.38 -3.04 13.84
CA GLU A 76 6.49 -1.98 14.29
C GLU A 76 6.49 -0.88 13.22
N GLU A 77 5.37 -0.65 12.55
CA GLU A 77 5.12 0.67 11.98
C GLU A 77 4.78 1.59 13.15
N ARG A 78 5.83 2.04 13.86
CA ARG A 78 5.82 3.44 14.28
C ARG A 78 5.53 4.20 12.99
N TYR A 79 4.52 5.04 12.98
CA TYR A 79 4.42 6.09 11.98
C TYR A 79 5.66 6.98 12.15
N ASP A 80 6.80 6.54 11.60
CA ASP A 80 7.97 7.36 11.39
C ASP A 80 7.49 8.50 10.50
N LYS A 81 7.61 9.72 11.01
CA LYS A 81 7.27 10.95 10.30
C LYS A 81 7.71 10.81 8.84
N VAL A 82 6.73 10.79 7.93
CA VAL A 82 7.02 10.71 6.49
C VAL A 82 7.47 12.09 6.06
N PHE A 83 8.74 12.22 5.72
CA PHE A 83 9.29 13.49 5.28
C PHE A 83 8.97 13.72 3.80
N THR A 84 8.45 14.90 3.48
CA THR A 84 8.24 15.36 2.09
C THR A 84 9.42 16.17 1.56
N LYS A 85 10.26 16.70 2.45
CA LYS A 85 11.50 17.41 2.14
C LYS A 85 12.57 16.96 3.12
N THR A 86 13.71 16.51 2.59
CA THR A 86 14.86 16.05 3.36
C THR A 86 16.14 16.75 2.89
N GLU A 87 17.20 16.69 3.71
CA GLU A 87 18.52 17.21 3.33
C GLU A 87 19.12 16.43 2.15
N VAL A 88 19.01 15.10 2.20
CA VAL A 88 19.35 14.23 1.08
C VAL A 88 18.08 13.51 0.63
N PRO A 89 17.61 13.72 -0.60
CA PRO A 89 16.41 13.04 -1.11
C PRO A 89 16.70 11.56 -1.36
N ALA A 90 15.65 10.74 -1.33
CA ALA A 90 15.74 9.37 -1.79
C ALA A 90 16.10 9.33 -3.28
N SER A 91 16.86 8.32 -3.69
CA SER A 91 17.34 8.17 -5.08
C SER A 91 17.28 6.73 -5.54
N PHE A 92 17.17 6.53 -6.84
CA PHE A 92 17.35 5.21 -7.45
C PHE A 92 18.78 4.70 -7.17
N PRO A 93 18.97 3.37 -6.94
CA PRO A 93 20.30 2.79 -6.76
C PRO A 93 21.21 3.11 -7.95
N GLU A 94 22.50 3.32 -7.68
CA GLU A 94 23.49 3.70 -8.71
C GLU A 94 23.21 5.03 -9.43
N GLY A 95 22.22 5.81 -8.96
CA GLY A 95 21.97 7.17 -9.42
C GLY A 95 21.15 7.26 -10.72
N LYS A 96 21.27 8.42 -11.39
CA LYS A 96 20.41 8.80 -12.51
C LYS A 96 20.68 7.98 -13.78
N ASP A 97 21.94 7.64 -14.06
CA ASP A 97 22.30 6.83 -15.23
C ASP A 97 21.72 5.41 -15.16
N ALA A 98 21.78 4.79 -13.98
CA ALA A 98 21.19 3.48 -13.75
C ALA A 98 19.66 3.51 -13.80
N TRP A 99 19.05 4.59 -13.31
CA TRP A 99 17.62 4.82 -13.48
C TRP A 99 17.23 4.87 -14.96
N GLN A 100 17.96 5.63 -15.77
CA GLN A 100 17.71 5.71 -17.21
C GLN A 100 17.83 4.34 -17.89
N LYS A 101 18.91 3.60 -17.61
CA LYS A 101 19.10 2.22 -18.12
C LYS A 101 17.98 1.27 -17.66
N TYR A 102 17.50 1.42 -16.43
CA TYR A 102 16.40 0.62 -15.91
C TYR A 102 15.10 0.91 -16.66
N LEU A 103 14.80 2.18 -16.96
CA LEU A 103 13.68 2.56 -17.81
C LEU A 103 13.81 1.98 -19.21
N ASP A 104 14.97 2.09 -19.85
CA ASP A 104 15.21 1.54 -21.19
C ASP A 104 14.99 0.03 -21.28
N ARG A 105 15.22 -0.72 -20.19
CA ARG A 105 15.06 -2.18 -20.20
C ARG A 105 13.68 -2.67 -19.75
N ASN A 106 13.01 -1.93 -18.86
CA ASN A 106 11.83 -2.43 -18.16
C ASN A 106 10.56 -1.64 -18.45
N LEU A 107 10.66 -0.43 -19.00
CA LEU A 107 9.50 0.38 -19.36
C LEU A 107 9.13 0.12 -20.82
N ASN A 108 7.87 -0.26 -21.06
CA ASN A 108 7.34 -0.29 -22.42
C ASN A 108 7.10 1.15 -22.93
N LYS A 109 8.14 1.78 -23.49
CA LYS A 109 8.10 3.17 -23.99
C LYS A 109 7.20 3.35 -25.20
N ASP A 110 7.03 2.29 -26.00
CA ASP A 110 6.20 2.26 -27.20
C ASP A 110 4.74 1.96 -26.90
N LEU A 111 4.37 1.77 -25.63
CA LEU A 111 2.99 1.54 -25.22
C LEU A 111 2.00 2.59 -25.76
N PRO A 112 2.22 3.92 -25.62
CA PRO A 112 1.32 4.91 -26.20
C PRO A 112 1.25 4.81 -27.73
N VAL A 113 2.38 4.57 -28.42
CA VAL A 113 2.42 4.37 -29.88
C VAL A 113 1.56 3.17 -30.29
N SER A 114 1.76 2.04 -29.61
CA SER A 114 1.03 0.79 -29.82
C SER A 114 -0.46 0.90 -29.54
N LYS A 115 -0.86 1.92 -28.77
CA LYS A 115 -2.26 2.23 -28.45
C LYS A 115 -2.84 3.37 -29.29
N GLY A 116 -2.12 3.84 -30.31
CA GLY A 116 -2.57 4.87 -31.24
C GLY A 116 -2.56 6.28 -30.65
N ALA A 117 -1.69 6.55 -29.68
CA ALA A 117 -1.53 7.89 -29.13
C ALA A 117 -0.94 8.84 -30.19
N PRO A 118 -1.46 10.08 -30.32
CA PRO A 118 -0.89 11.06 -31.23
C PRO A 118 0.54 11.46 -30.81
N PRO A 119 1.31 12.05 -31.73
CA PRO A 119 2.61 12.62 -31.42
C PRO A 119 2.55 13.59 -30.23
N GLY A 120 3.47 13.44 -29.28
CA GLY A 120 3.43 14.22 -28.05
C GLY A 120 4.22 13.60 -26.90
N LYS A 121 4.21 14.31 -25.77
CA LYS A 121 4.86 13.88 -24.52
C LYS A 121 3.81 13.57 -23.46
N TYR A 122 3.72 12.31 -23.08
CA TYR A 122 2.80 11.80 -22.07
C TYR A 122 3.57 11.65 -20.75
N LYS A 123 3.22 12.46 -19.76
CA LYS A 123 3.90 12.47 -18.46
C LYS A 123 3.02 11.77 -17.42
N VAL A 124 3.58 10.80 -16.72
CA VAL A 124 2.96 10.12 -15.58
C VAL A 124 3.75 10.47 -14.33
N ILE A 125 3.07 11.00 -13.32
CA ILE A 125 3.65 11.28 -12.01
C ILE A 125 3.30 10.10 -11.11
N VAL A 126 4.32 9.39 -10.65
CA VAL A 126 4.16 8.28 -9.70
C VAL A 126 4.60 8.75 -8.33
N SER A 127 3.71 8.62 -7.36
CA SER A 127 3.96 8.87 -5.95
C SER A 127 4.16 7.55 -5.21
N PHE A 128 5.11 7.51 -4.27
CA PHE A 128 5.40 6.32 -3.46
C PHE A 128 6.15 6.72 -2.18
N ILE A 129 6.16 5.83 -1.20
CA ILE A 129 6.91 5.99 0.05
C ILE A 129 8.18 5.16 -0.07
N VAL A 130 9.32 5.74 0.30
CA VAL A 130 10.60 5.04 0.46
C VAL A 130 10.86 4.93 1.96
N SER A 131 10.87 3.71 2.50
CA SER A 131 11.18 3.46 3.90
C SER A 131 12.67 3.63 4.19
N SER A 132 13.04 3.75 5.47
CA SER A 132 14.43 3.89 5.92
C SER A 132 15.36 2.73 5.50
N ASP A 133 14.81 1.56 5.15
CA ASP A 133 15.54 0.41 4.60
C ASP A 133 15.55 0.35 3.06
N GLY A 134 15.02 1.38 2.39
CA GLY A 134 14.99 1.50 0.93
C GLY A 134 13.86 0.74 0.23
N THR A 135 13.05 -0.02 0.97
CA THR A 135 11.85 -0.65 0.43
C THR A 135 10.83 0.43 0.05
N ILE A 136 10.19 0.26 -1.10
CA ILE A 136 9.14 1.19 -1.56
C ILE A 136 7.75 0.62 -1.31
N SER A 137 6.81 1.49 -0.97
CA SER A 137 5.40 1.14 -0.70
C SER A 137 4.46 2.25 -1.16
N ASN A 138 3.15 2.00 -1.09
CA ASN A 138 2.09 2.96 -1.45
C ASN A 138 2.27 3.60 -2.84
N ILE A 139 2.69 2.79 -3.82
CA ILE A 139 2.92 3.23 -5.20
C ILE A 139 1.57 3.59 -5.85
N LYS A 140 1.47 4.82 -6.37
CA LYS A 140 0.26 5.32 -7.02
C LYS A 140 0.60 6.30 -8.13
N ALA A 141 -0.02 6.14 -9.31
CA ALA A 141 -0.05 7.17 -10.34
C ALA A 141 -0.98 8.32 -9.90
N GLU A 142 -0.46 9.55 -9.84
CA GLU A 142 -1.21 10.75 -9.48
C GLU A 142 -2.02 11.32 -10.64
N ASN A 143 -1.61 11.00 -11.87
CA ASN A 143 -2.30 11.38 -13.09
C ASN A 143 -2.25 10.24 -14.12
N ASP A 144 -3.22 10.27 -15.03
CA ASP A 144 -3.30 9.36 -16.16
C ASP A 144 -3.39 10.17 -17.46
N PRO A 145 -2.32 10.21 -18.28
CA PRO A 145 -2.35 10.83 -19.59
C PRO A 145 -2.96 9.89 -20.66
N GLY A 146 -3.41 8.68 -20.28
CA GLY A 146 -4.10 7.71 -21.12
C GLY A 146 -3.20 6.58 -21.61
N TYR A 147 -3.77 5.76 -22.49
CA TYR A 147 -3.06 4.69 -23.23
C TYR A 147 -2.41 3.61 -22.35
N GLY A 148 -2.84 3.50 -21.09
CA GLY A 148 -2.32 2.54 -20.11
C GLY A 148 -0.93 2.88 -19.55
N THR A 149 -0.47 4.12 -19.79
CA THR A 149 0.85 4.59 -19.32
C THR A 149 0.93 4.68 -17.80
N ASP A 150 -0.19 4.93 -17.12
CA ASP A 150 -0.32 4.93 -15.66
C ASP A 150 -0.07 3.53 -15.06
N VAL A 151 -0.75 2.51 -15.60
CA VAL A 151 -0.66 1.11 -15.15
C VAL A 151 0.74 0.58 -15.39
N GLU A 152 1.32 0.87 -16.56
CA GLU A 152 2.68 0.47 -16.89
C GLU A 152 3.71 1.15 -15.98
N SER A 153 3.51 2.44 -15.70
CA SER A 153 4.36 3.16 -14.76
C SER A 153 4.29 2.53 -13.37
N VAL A 154 3.10 2.23 -12.83
CA VAL A 154 3.00 1.56 -11.51
C VAL A 154 3.70 0.20 -11.51
N LYS A 155 3.52 -0.62 -12.55
CA LYS A 155 4.18 -1.93 -12.69
C LYS A 155 5.70 -1.83 -12.67
N LEU A 156 6.26 -0.82 -13.32
CA LEU A 156 7.70 -0.56 -13.34
C LEU A 156 8.27 -0.37 -11.93
N PHE A 157 7.58 0.38 -11.07
CA PHE A 157 8.01 0.58 -9.68
C PHE A 157 7.81 -0.69 -8.85
N VAL A 158 6.70 -1.41 -9.01
CA VAL A 158 6.44 -2.66 -8.26
C VAL A 158 7.51 -3.73 -8.52
N LYS A 159 8.00 -3.82 -9.76
CA LYS A 159 9.09 -4.76 -10.13
C LYS A 159 10.49 -4.20 -9.91
N GLY A 160 10.60 -2.96 -9.46
CA GLY A 160 11.86 -2.24 -9.34
C GLY A 160 12.73 -2.70 -8.17
N PRO A 161 14.02 -2.31 -8.20
CA PRO A 161 14.92 -2.54 -7.08
C PRO A 161 14.54 -1.67 -5.88
N LYS A 162 15.15 -1.97 -4.73
CA LYS A 162 15.10 -1.08 -3.57
C LYS A 162 15.76 0.27 -3.89
N TRP A 163 15.21 1.33 -3.33
CA TRP A 163 15.70 2.69 -3.46
C TRP A 163 16.71 3.02 -2.37
N ILE A 164 17.57 4.00 -2.62
CA ILE A 164 18.41 4.59 -1.58
C ILE A 164 17.50 5.51 -0.74
N PRO A 165 17.37 5.28 0.58
CA PRO A 165 16.49 6.07 1.44
C PRO A 165 16.97 7.52 1.56
N ALA A 166 16.03 8.42 1.82
CA ALA A 166 16.36 9.79 2.17
C ALA A 166 17.15 9.86 3.47
N LYS A 167 17.99 10.89 3.64
CA LYS A 167 18.71 11.13 4.89
C LYS A 167 18.36 12.49 5.49
N GLN A 168 18.19 12.48 6.81
CA GLN A 168 17.98 13.66 7.64
C GLN A 168 18.88 13.55 8.88
N ASN A 169 19.67 14.58 9.17
CA ASN A 169 20.65 14.60 10.26
C ASN A 169 21.57 13.37 10.23
N GLY A 170 21.99 12.95 9.04
CA GLY A 170 22.82 11.76 8.82
C GLY A 170 22.12 10.40 9.01
N LYS A 171 20.82 10.37 9.36
CA LYS A 171 20.04 9.13 9.56
C LYS A 171 19.12 8.86 8.37
N ALA A 172 18.98 7.60 7.99
CA ALA A 172 18.00 7.18 6.99
C ALA A 172 16.58 7.35 7.54
N VAL A 173 15.71 7.99 6.77
CA VAL A 173 14.33 8.30 7.16
C VAL A 173 13.35 7.85 6.09
N THR A 174 12.12 7.59 6.51
CA THR A 174 11.00 7.34 5.60
C THR A 174 10.59 8.63 4.90
N SER A 175 10.53 8.62 3.57
CA SER A 175 10.22 9.80 2.78
C SER A 175 9.19 9.52 1.71
N PHE A 176 8.33 10.51 1.43
CA PHE A 176 7.42 10.48 0.31
C PHE A 176 8.10 11.05 -0.93
N VAL A 177 8.04 10.32 -2.04
CA VAL A 177 8.72 10.65 -3.29
C VAL A 177 7.70 10.74 -4.42
N LYS A 178 7.91 11.71 -5.30
CA LYS A 178 7.22 11.82 -6.58
C LYS A 178 8.23 11.70 -7.70
N GLN A 179 8.01 10.77 -8.61
CA GLN A 179 8.85 10.54 -9.77
C GLN A 179 8.03 10.66 -11.05
N THR A 180 8.49 11.50 -11.96
CA THR A 180 7.86 11.67 -13.27
C THR A 180 8.49 10.72 -14.27
N ILE A 181 7.65 9.96 -14.97
CA ILE A 181 7.97 9.16 -16.15
C ILE A 181 7.43 9.89 -17.36
N THR A 182 8.23 10.01 -18.43
CA THR A 182 7.79 10.64 -19.69
C THR A 182 7.89 9.64 -20.82
N PHE A 183 6.76 9.39 -21.48
CA PHE A 183 6.70 8.67 -22.74
C PHE A 183 6.66 9.70 -23.87
N SER A 184 7.47 9.51 -24.91
CA SER A 184 7.51 10.42 -26.06
C SER A 184 7.08 9.65 -27.29
N VAL A 185 6.08 10.17 -27.99
CA VAL A 185 5.67 9.71 -29.32
C VAL A 185 6.15 10.75 -30.32
N THR A 186 7.05 10.36 -31.20
CA THR A 186 7.50 11.20 -32.32
C THR A 186 6.67 10.88 -33.56
N GLU A 187 6.44 11.89 -34.41
CA GLU A 187 6.07 11.63 -35.80
C GLU A 187 7.24 10.90 -36.45
N GLU A 188 6.98 9.73 -37.01
CA GLU A 188 7.92 9.05 -37.90
C GLU A 188 7.88 9.70 -39.29
#